data_AF-A0A1Q2HWC3-F1
#
_entry.id   AF-A0A1Q2HWC3-F1
#
_cell.length_a   1.000
_cell.length_b   1.000
_cell.length_c   1.000
_cell.angle_alpha   90.00
_cell.angle_beta   90.00
_cell.angle_gamma   90.00
#
_symmetry.space_group_name_H-M   'P 1'
#
loop_
_entity.id
_entity.type
_entity.pdbx_description
1 polymer ?
#
loop_
_entity_poly.entity_id
_entity_poly.type
_entity_poly.pdbx_seq_one_letter_code
_entity_poly.pdbx_strand_id
1 'polypeptide(L)'
;MNLPTWPAPEVFRVTNVGCMKTSPPSFQMAHVAVSSMDNNCYLLISGEQGLLIDAADDAPALLSLAADNGVTITDVLTTHRHHDHTRALEEVLAATNATHWASHLDAPALPAPVDHELKDDDYIAFAGERLPVAILRGHTPGGACVAALIDGEPNLFVGDSLFPGGLGKTSSEGDFVRLFTDVKEKLFDRFPDETVVRPGHGKPTTIGAERPHLDEWWERRW
;
A
#
# COMPACT_ATOMS: atom_id res chain seq x y z
N MET A 1 -15.90 -21.83 -11.10
CA MET A 1 -15.87 -20.86 -9.99
C MET A 1 -15.11 -19.66 -10.51
N ASN A 2 -15.82 -18.60 -10.88
CA ASN A 2 -15.21 -17.39 -11.42
C ASN A 2 -14.59 -16.62 -10.25
N LEU A 3 -13.27 -16.74 -10.09
CA LEU A 3 -12.51 -15.83 -9.24
C LEU A 3 -12.65 -14.43 -9.86
N PRO A 4 -13.06 -13.41 -9.09
CA PRO A 4 -13.10 -12.05 -9.61
C PRO A 4 -11.66 -11.62 -9.89
N THR A 5 -11.39 -11.32 -11.15
CA THR A 5 -10.23 -10.53 -11.56
C THR A 5 -10.21 -9.24 -10.74
N TRP A 6 -9.02 -8.76 -10.39
CA TRP A 6 -8.70 -7.37 -10.04
C TRP A 6 -9.82 -6.42 -10.47
N PRO A 7 -10.39 -5.57 -9.60
CA PRO A 7 -11.55 -4.81 -9.99
C PRO A 7 -11.23 -4.09 -11.29
N ALA A 8 -12.12 -4.26 -12.27
CA ALA A 8 -12.16 -3.37 -13.40
C ALA A 8 -12.12 -1.93 -12.84
N PRO A 9 -11.54 -0.97 -13.57
CA PRO A 9 -11.46 0.44 -13.17
C PRO A 9 -12.78 1.05 -12.66
N GLU A 10 -13.91 0.37 -12.86
CA GLU A 10 -15.26 0.71 -12.39
C GLU A 10 -15.42 0.87 -10.88
N VAL A 11 -14.66 0.15 -10.03
CA VAL A 11 -14.75 0.36 -8.55
C VAL A 11 -14.16 1.71 -8.13
N PHE A 12 -13.22 2.25 -8.91
CA PHE A 12 -12.59 3.55 -8.69
C PHE A 12 -13.10 4.65 -9.65
N ARG A 13 -14.04 4.33 -10.56
CA ARG A 13 -14.72 5.31 -11.41
C ARG A 13 -16.06 5.65 -10.79
N VAL A 14 -16.19 6.83 -10.22
CA VAL A 14 -17.49 7.40 -9.84
C VAL A 14 -18.31 7.61 -11.11
N THR A 15 -19.11 6.62 -11.51
CA THR A 15 -20.07 6.79 -12.61
C THR A 15 -21.44 7.13 -12.05
N ASN A 16 -21.95 8.28 -12.49
CA ASN A 16 -23.29 8.75 -12.21
C ASN A 16 -24.28 8.01 -13.11
N VAL A 17 -24.70 6.79 -12.75
CA VAL A 17 -25.83 6.13 -13.41
C VAL A 17 -26.77 5.55 -12.36
N GLY A 18 -28.05 5.91 -12.47
CA GLY A 18 -29.09 5.60 -11.51
C GLY A 18 -29.40 4.11 -11.40
N CYS A 19 -29.07 3.54 -10.26
CA CYS A 19 -29.77 2.44 -9.57
C CYS A 19 -29.22 2.45 -8.14
N MET A 20 -30.05 2.14 -7.14
CA MET A 20 -29.80 2.33 -5.70
C MET A 20 -28.31 2.25 -5.30
N LYS A 21 -27.65 3.41 -5.16
CA LYS A 21 -26.22 3.50 -4.86
C LYS A 21 -26.02 3.23 -3.37
N THR A 22 -25.59 2.03 -3.00
CA THR A 22 -24.68 1.94 -1.87
C THR A 22 -23.44 2.70 -2.30
N SER A 23 -23.13 3.82 -1.65
CA SER A 23 -21.85 4.51 -1.88
C SER A 23 -20.73 3.47 -1.74
N PRO A 24 -19.71 3.50 -2.59
CA PRO A 24 -18.59 2.59 -2.42
C PRO A 24 -18.02 2.79 -1.01
N PRO A 25 -17.60 1.71 -0.36
CA PRO A 25 -17.02 1.78 0.97
C PRO A 25 -15.81 2.70 0.93
N SER A 26 -15.78 3.64 1.87
CA SER A 26 -14.76 4.68 1.96
C SER A 26 -14.18 4.64 3.35
N PHE A 27 -12.85 4.57 3.41
CA PHE A 27 -12.10 4.64 4.65
C PHE A 27 -11.79 6.09 5.00
N GLN A 28 -11.57 6.35 6.28
CA GLN A 28 -10.80 7.51 6.72
C GLN A 28 -9.32 7.10 6.80
N MET A 29 -8.42 8.08 6.81
CA MET A 29 -6.99 7.80 6.94
C MET A 29 -6.32 8.77 7.89
N ALA A 30 -5.51 8.22 8.80
CA ALA A 30 -4.51 8.97 9.54
C ALA A 30 -3.09 8.59 9.05
N HIS A 31 -2.12 9.47 9.29
CA HIS A 31 -0.74 9.31 8.83
C HIS A 31 0.22 9.88 9.88
N VAL A 32 1.37 9.24 10.02
CA VAL A 32 2.51 9.74 10.76
C VAL A 32 3.79 9.37 10.00
N ALA A 33 4.78 10.25 10.04
CA ALA A 33 6.13 9.90 9.61
C ALA A 33 7.01 9.69 10.85
N VAL A 34 7.72 8.57 10.87
CA VAL A 34 8.53 8.12 12.01
C VAL A 34 9.99 7.93 11.61
N SER A 35 10.85 7.77 12.62
CA SER A 35 12.29 7.61 12.48
C SER A 35 13.01 8.84 11.90
N SER A 36 14.36 8.81 11.90
CA SER A 36 15.17 9.82 11.23
C SER A 36 15.16 9.71 9.70
N MET A 37 14.55 8.65 9.15
CA MET A 37 14.40 8.41 7.72
C MET A 37 13.04 8.83 7.17
N ASP A 38 12.17 9.40 8.01
CA ASP A 38 10.85 9.94 7.59
C ASP A 38 10.00 8.84 6.92
N ASN A 39 9.97 7.65 7.54
CA ASN A 39 9.17 6.51 7.08
C ASN A 39 7.69 6.84 7.31
N ASN A 40 6.90 6.83 6.24
CA ASN A 40 5.46 7.02 6.31
C ASN A 40 4.78 5.75 6.80
N CYS A 41 4.00 5.87 7.87
CA CYS A 41 3.06 4.85 8.31
C CYS A 41 1.64 5.38 8.13
N TYR A 42 0.77 4.59 7.53
CA TYR A 42 -0.62 4.99 7.25
C TYR A 42 -1.59 4.12 8.03
N LEU A 43 -2.67 4.71 8.55
CA LEU A 43 -3.71 4.00 9.27
C LEU A 43 -5.03 4.18 8.53
N LEU A 44 -5.53 3.12 7.90
CA LEU A 44 -6.86 3.09 7.32
C LEU A 44 -7.89 2.78 8.41
N ILE A 45 -8.94 3.60 8.48
CA ILE A 45 -9.93 3.60 9.55
C ILE A 45 -11.30 3.24 8.99
N SER A 46 -11.96 2.25 9.60
CA SER A 46 -13.37 1.91 9.38
C SER A 46 -14.02 1.48 10.70
N GLY A 47 -14.96 2.29 11.18
CA GLY A 47 -15.56 2.07 12.50
C GLY A 47 -14.51 2.13 13.61
N GLU A 48 -14.39 1.05 14.39
CA GLU A 48 -13.40 0.91 15.46
C GLU A 48 -12.12 0.17 15.02
N GLN A 49 -12.03 -0.23 13.74
CA GLN A 49 -10.94 -1.02 13.19
C GLN A 49 -9.93 -0.16 12.43
N GLY A 50 -8.65 -0.48 12.61
CA GLY A 50 -7.51 0.13 11.94
C GLY A 50 -6.67 -0.90 11.18
N LEU A 51 -6.38 -0.64 9.90
CA LEU A 51 -5.34 -1.33 9.13
C LEU A 51 -4.12 -0.41 9.07
N LEU A 52 -3.07 -0.78 9.80
CA LEU A 52 -1.79 -0.10 9.76
C LEU A 52 -0.99 -0.59 8.55
N ILE A 53 -0.53 0.34 7.71
CA ILE A 53 0.38 0.07 6.59
C ILE A 53 1.76 0.54 7.01
N ASP A 54 2.68 -0.42 7.08
CA ASP A 54 4.03 -0.37 7.62
C ASP A 54 4.11 0.00 9.11
N ALA A 55 4.60 -0.95 9.91
CA ALA A 55 5.04 -0.71 11.28
C ALA A 55 6.53 -0.36 11.30
N ALA A 56 6.85 0.80 10.71
CA ALA A 56 8.22 1.19 10.37
C ALA A 56 9.14 1.36 11.58
N ASP A 57 8.79 2.27 12.49
CA ASP A 57 9.56 2.59 13.71
C ASP A 57 8.61 3.20 14.75
N ASP A 58 9.11 3.44 15.97
CA ASP A 58 8.38 4.10 17.07
C ASP A 58 6.99 3.51 17.34
N ALA A 59 6.95 2.26 17.84
CA ALA A 59 5.70 1.58 18.18
C ALA A 59 4.77 2.41 19.10
N PRO A 60 5.27 3.14 20.12
CA PRO A 60 4.44 4.05 20.91
C PRO A 60 3.72 5.12 20.07
N ALA A 61 4.39 5.72 19.08
CA ALA A 61 3.76 6.69 18.18
C ALA A 61 2.69 6.04 17.30
N LEU A 62 2.93 4.82 16.78
CA LEU A 62 1.97 4.09 15.96
C LEU A 62 0.72 3.67 16.75
N LEU A 63 0.90 3.20 17.98
CA LEU A 63 -0.21 2.87 18.89
C LEU A 63 -0.98 4.13 19.30
N SER A 64 -0.28 5.25 19.52
CA SER A 64 -0.91 6.54 19.82
C SER A 64 -1.72 7.07 18.64
N LEU A 65 -1.22 6.92 17.39
CA LEU A 65 -1.95 7.28 16.18
C LEU A 65 -3.33 6.59 16.13
N ALA A 66 -3.38 5.29 16.45
CA ALA A 66 -4.64 4.56 16.51
C ALA A 66 -5.55 5.04 17.65
N ALA A 67 -4.99 5.23 18.85
CA ALA A 67 -5.73 5.70 20.01
C ALA A 67 -6.33 7.10 19.80
N ASP A 68 -5.56 8.04 19.23
CA ASP A 68 -5.98 9.41 18.95
C ASP A 68 -7.10 9.47 17.91
N ASN A 69 -7.20 8.46 17.05
CA ASN A 69 -8.28 8.30 16.08
C ASN A 69 -9.41 7.38 16.58
N GLY A 70 -9.36 6.92 17.83
CA GLY A 70 -10.42 6.11 18.44
C GLY A 70 -10.58 4.72 17.86
N VAL A 71 -9.52 4.13 17.29
CA VAL A 71 -9.54 2.80 16.67
C VAL A 71 -8.54 1.85 17.32
N THR A 72 -8.76 0.54 17.12
CA THR A 72 -7.79 -0.51 17.42
C THR A 72 -7.14 -0.99 16.13
N ILE A 73 -5.82 -1.13 16.11
CA ILE A 73 -5.12 -1.78 14.98
C ILE A 73 -5.51 -3.27 15.00
N THR A 74 -6.30 -3.71 14.04
CA THR A 74 -6.70 -5.12 13.89
C THR A 74 -5.90 -5.84 12.82
N ASP A 75 -5.27 -5.07 11.92
CA ASP A 75 -4.54 -5.58 10.78
C ASP A 75 -3.28 -4.73 10.57
N VAL A 76 -2.18 -5.39 10.19
CA VAL A 76 -0.93 -4.75 9.78
C VAL A 76 -0.54 -5.27 8.41
N LEU A 77 -0.37 -4.39 7.43
CA LEU A 77 0.28 -4.70 6.16
C LEU A 77 1.73 -4.26 6.23
N THR A 78 2.66 -5.19 6.07
CA THR A 78 4.06 -4.85 5.75
C THR A 78 4.22 -4.81 4.23
N THR A 79 4.51 -3.62 3.69
CA THR A 79 4.63 -3.42 2.25
C THR A 79 5.84 -4.15 1.69
N HIS A 80 6.98 -4.13 2.38
CA HIS A 80 8.19 -4.79 1.91
C HIS A 80 9.19 -5.06 3.04
N ARG A 81 10.17 -5.92 2.77
CA ARG A 81 11.10 -6.47 3.77
C ARG A 81 12.28 -5.58 4.20
N HIS A 82 12.30 -4.28 3.86
CA HIS A 82 13.40 -3.45 4.33
C HIS A 82 13.26 -3.14 5.81
N HIS A 83 14.40 -3.17 6.51
CA HIS A 83 14.44 -3.10 7.96
C HIS A 83 13.83 -1.81 8.51
N ASP A 84 13.96 -0.69 7.80
CA ASP A 84 13.38 0.59 8.20
C ASP A 84 11.85 0.64 8.06
N HIS A 85 11.22 -0.34 7.41
CA HIS A 85 9.76 -0.51 7.35
C HIS A 85 9.20 -1.52 8.37
N THR A 86 10.06 -2.14 9.19
CA THR A 86 9.64 -3.26 10.06
C THR A 86 10.13 -3.18 11.50
N ARG A 87 10.76 -2.09 11.96
CA ARG A 87 11.42 -2.05 13.28
C ARG A 87 10.44 -2.13 14.43
N ALA A 88 9.25 -1.54 14.26
CA ALA A 88 8.19 -1.55 15.26
C ALA A 88 7.23 -2.76 15.12
N LEU A 89 7.42 -3.59 14.09
CA LEU A 89 6.46 -4.63 13.72
C LEU A 89 6.18 -5.63 14.83
N GLU A 90 7.21 -6.24 15.42
CA GLU A 90 7.04 -7.24 16.49
C GLU A 90 6.32 -6.63 17.72
N GLU A 91 6.66 -5.39 18.09
CA GLU A 91 6.06 -4.71 19.24
C GLU A 91 4.59 -4.35 18.99
N VAL A 92 4.26 -3.82 17.80
CA VAL A 92 2.88 -3.50 17.42
C VAL A 92 2.03 -4.78 17.37
N LEU A 93 2.53 -5.86 16.76
CA LEU A 93 1.80 -7.13 16.71
C LEU A 93 1.58 -7.71 18.11
N ALA A 94 2.60 -7.68 18.99
CA ALA A 94 2.47 -8.14 20.36
C ALA A 94 1.46 -7.32 21.18
N ALA A 95 1.40 -6.00 20.97
CA ALA A 95 0.49 -5.11 21.68
C ALA A 95 -0.98 -5.24 21.23
N THR A 96 -1.21 -5.63 19.97
CA THR A 96 -2.53 -5.55 19.33
C THR A 96 -3.14 -6.90 19.00
N ASN A 97 -2.32 -7.94 18.85
CA ASN A 97 -2.67 -9.21 18.20
C ASN A 97 -3.27 -9.01 16.79
N ALA A 98 -2.84 -7.95 16.10
CA ALA A 98 -3.28 -7.67 14.74
C ALA A 98 -2.90 -8.80 13.78
N THR A 99 -3.75 -9.02 12.78
CA THR A 99 -3.48 -9.94 11.69
C THR A 99 -2.39 -9.37 10.79
N HIS A 100 -1.31 -10.11 10.59
CA HIS A 100 -0.18 -9.65 9.78
C HIS A 100 -0.28 -10.13 8.33
N TRP A 101 -0.30 -9.16 7.42
CA TRP A 101 -0.34 -9.34 5.97
C TRP A 101 1.00 -8.93 5.35
N ALA A 102 1.51 -9.75 4.44
CA ALA A 102 2.66 -9.40 3.61
C ALA A 102 2.70 -10.26 2.35
N SER A 103 3.48 -9.84 1.36
CA SER A 103 3.72 -10.67 0.17
C SER A 103 4.43 -11.99 0.51
N HIS A 104 4.00 -13.09 -0.10
CA HIS A 104 4.68 -14.40 0.02
C HIS A 104 6.17 -14.37 -0.36
N LEU A 105 6.59 -13.41 -1.19
CA LEU A 105 7.98 -13.27 -1.63
C LEU A 105 8.88 -12.59 -0.58
N ASP A 106 8.30 -11.71 0.24
CA ASP A 106 9.02 -10.95 1.26
C ASP A 106 8.83 -11.53 2.67
N ALA A 107 7.71 -12.25 2.91
CA ALA A 107 7.38 -12.90 4.17
C ALA A 107 8.53 -13.70 4.83
N PRO A 108 9.32 -14.52 4.10
CA PRO A 108 10.41 -15.29 4.71
C PRO A 108 11.54 -14.44 5.32
N ALA A 109 11.60 -13.15 5.01
CA ALA A 109 12.64 -12.23 5.48
C ALA A 109 12.13 -11.21 6.51
N LEU A 110 10.85 -11.26 6.88
CA LEU A 110 10.28 -10.38 7.88
C LEU A 110 10.64 -10.82 9.31
N PRO A 111 10.74 -9.88 10.26
CA PRO A 111 11.10 -10.20 11.64
C PRO A 111 9.97 -10.87 12.41
N ALA A 112 8.73 -10.85 11.91
CA ALA A 112 7.57 -11.46 12.54
C ALA A 112 6.86 -12.44 11.58
N PRO A 113 6.18 -13.48 12.10
CA PRO A 113 5.36 -14.38 11.27
C PRO A 113 4.29 -13.62 10.50
N VAL A 114 4.01 -14.07 9.28
CA VAL A 114 2.92 -13.54 8.44
C VAL A 114 1.74 -14.50 8.52
N ASP A 115 0.59 -13.99 8.92
CA ASP A 115 -0.64 -14.79 9.05
C ASP A 115 -1.27 -15.05 7.68
N HIS A 116 -1.19 -14.05 6.78
CA HIS A 116 -1.70 -14.13 5.42
C HIS A 116 -0.69 -13.65 4.40
N GLU A 117 -0.15 -14.60 3.63
CA GLU A 117 0.75 -14.32 2.53
C GLU A 117 -0.02 -13.93 1.25
N LEU A 118 0.31 -12.76 0.70
CA LEU A 118 -0.32 -12.17 -0.48
C LEU A 118 0.43 -12.52 -1.77
N LYS A 119 -0.33 -12.78 -2.82
CA LYS A 119 0.12 -12.89 -4.21
C LYS A 119 -0.43 -11.72 -5.03
N ASP A 120 0.04 -11.63 -6.27
CA ASP A 120 -0.47 -10.64 -7.20
C ASP A 120 -1.96 -10.85 -7.46
N ASP A 121 -2.71 -9.75 -7.54
CA ASP A 121 -4.17 -9.71 -7.69
C ASP A 121 -4.98 -10.33 -6.52
N ASP A 122 -4.34 -10.61 -5.37
CA ASP A 122 -5.06 -10.92 -4.12
C ASP A 122 -5.70 -9.65 -3.52
N TYR A 123 -6.30 -9.79 -2.34
CA TYR A 123 -6.87 -8.68 -1.59
C TYR A 123 -6.67 -8.89 -0.08
N ILE A 124 -6.64 -7.78 0.66
CA ILE A 124 -6.73 -7.78 2.13
C ILE A 124 -8.22 -7.71 2.49
N ALA A 125 -8.68 -8.64 3.33
CA ALA A 125 -10.03 -8.61 3.88
C ALA A 125 -10.03 -7.76 5.15
N PHE A 126 -10.53 -6.53 5.08
CA PHE A 126 -10.49 -5.58 6.20
C PHE A 126 -11.83 -4.89 6.39
N ALA A 127 -12.34 -4.88 7.62
CA ALA A 127 -13.61 -4.22 8.02
C ALA A 127 -14.82 -4.56 7.11
N GLY A 128 -14.91 -5.81 6.63
CA GLY A 128 -15.97 -6.28 5.73
C GLY A 128 -15.72 -6.02 4.25
N GLU A 129 -14.61 -5.37 3.91
CA GLU A 129 -14.24 -4.97 2.55
C GLU A 129 -13.03 -5.76 2.01
N ARG A 130 -12.83 -5.68 0.69
CA ARG A 130 -11.71 -6.33 -0.01
C ARG A 130 -10.84 -5.26 -0.66
N LEU A 131 -9.67 -4.98 -0.08
CA LEU A 131 -8.71 -4.01 -0.60
C LEU A 131 -7.77 -4.72 -1.59
N PRO A 132 -7.80 -4.38 -2.89
CA PRO A 132 -6.96 -5.05 -3.89
C PRO A 132 -5.46 -4.87 -3.62
N VAL A 133 -4.66 -5.91 -3.86
CA VAL A 133 -3.20 -5.92 -3.71
C VAL A 133 -2.48 -6.28 -5.01
N ALA A 134 -1.55 -5.42 -5.43
CA ALA A 134 -0.61 -5.70 -6.51
C ALA A 134 0.79 -5.96 -5.93
N ILE A 135 1.52 -6.94 -6.48
CA ILE A 135 2.92 -7.18 -6.12
C ILE A 135 3.82 -6.50 -7.16
N LEU A 136 4.60 -5.53 -6.70
CA LEU A 136 5.53 -4.69 -7.46
C LEU A 136 6.97 -5.15 -7.22
N ARG A 137 7.52 -5.92 -8.15
CA ARG A 137 8.81 -6.60 -7.97
C ARG A 137 9.95 -5.72 -8.45
N GLY A 138 10.98 -5.55 -7.63
CA GLY A 138 12.28 -5.04 -8.06
C GLY A 138 12.98 -4.20 -7.00
N HIS A 139 12.26 -3.34 -6.27
CA HIS A 139 12.82 -2.69 -5.09
C HIS A 139 13.14 -3.75 -4.02
N THR A 140 12.14 -4.59 -3.73
CA THR A 140 12.31 -5.90 -3.10
C THR A 140 11.70 -6.98 -3.99
N PRO A 141 11.91 -8.28 -3.70
CA PRO A 141 11.24 -9.34 -4.43
C PRO A 141 9.71 -9.26 -4.39
N GLY A 142 9.12 -8.69 -3.33
CA GLY A 142 7.70 -8.79 -3.04
C GLY A 142 6.96 -7.52 -2.68
N GLY A 143 7.43 -6.31 -3.04
CA GLY A 143 6.78 -5.05 -2.66
C GLY A 143 5.27 -5.04 -2.88
N ALA A 144 4.48 -4.95 -1.82
CA ALA A 144 3.02 -4.98 -1.86
C ALA A 144 2.46 -3.56 -1.98
N CYS A 145 1.60 -3.36 -2.98
CA CYS A 145 0.80 -2.15 -3.14
C CYS A 145 -0.66 -2.47 -2.83
N VAL A 146 -1.26 -1.76 -1.86
CA VAL A 146 -2.69 -1.87 -1.56
C VAL A 146 -3.46 -0.65 -2.07
N ALA A 147 -4.62 -0.88 -2.69
CA ALA A 147 -5.51 0.15 -3.16
C ALA A 147 -6.72 0.32 -2.22
N ALA A 148 -7.09 1.57 -1.92
CA ALA A 148 -8.25 1.90 -1.10
C ALA A 148 -8.91 3.21 -1.55
N LEU A 149 -10.20 3.38 -1.24
CA LEU A 149 -10.90 4.66 -1.35
C LEU A 149 -10.82 5.39 0.00
N ILE A 150 -10.19 6.57 0.01
CA ILE A 150 -10.08 7.43 1.20
C ILE A 150 -10.96 8.65 0.95
N ASP A 151 -11.97 8.85 1.78
CA ASP A 151 -12.99 9.90 1.59
C ASP A 151 -13.57 9.94 0.16
N GLY A 152 -13.69 8.78 -0.49
CA GLY A 152 -14.17 8.62 -1.87
C GLY A 152 -13.11 8.79 -2.96
N GLU A 153 -11.85 9.04 -2.63
CA GLU A 153 -10.76 9.21 -3.58
C GLU A 153 -9.84 7.98 -3.67
N PRO A 154 -9.44 7.55 -4.88
CA PRO A 154 -8.53 6.42 -5.06
C PRO A 154 -7.13 6.73 -4.52
N ASN A 155 -6.63 5.88 -3.63
CA ASN A 155 -5.28 5.94 -3.08
C ASN A 155 -4.56 4.60 -3.27
N LEU A 156 -3.27 4.67 -3.57
CA LEU A 156 -2.34 3.54 -3.67
C LEU A 156 -1.24 3.69 -2.62
N PHE A 157 -1.11 2.72 -1.72
CA PHE A 157 -0.03 2.66 -0.75
C PHE A 157 1.02 1.71 -1.27
N VAL A 158 2.16 2.25 -1.72
CA VAL A 158 3.10 1.54 -2.62
C VAL A 158 4.40 1.10 -1.96
N GLY A 159 4.56 1.38 -0.66
CA GLY A 159 5.86 1.28 0.02
C GLY A 159 6.91 2.04 -0.79
N ASP A 160 8.05 1.39 -1.02
CA ASP A 160 9.17 2.00 -1.73
C ASP A 160 9.19 1.68 -3.23
N SER A 161 8.04 1.36 -3.83
CA SER A 161 7.98 0.99 -5.26
C SER A 161 7.95 2.21 -6.18
N LEU A 162 7.30 3.31 -5.75
CA LEU A 162 7.05 4.50 -6.56
C LEU A 162 7.04 5.75 -5.68
N PHE A 163 7.74 6.79 -6.12
CA PHE A 163 7.90 8.08 -5.46
C PHE A 163 7.63 9.23 -6.44
N PRO A 164 7.48 10.47 -5.95
CA PRO A 164 7.55 11.64 -6.82
C PRO A 164 8.85 11.64 -7.63
N GLY A 165 8.74 11.64 -8.96
CA GLY A 165 9.88 11.67 -9.87
C GLY A 165 10.58 10.33 -10.13
N GLY A 166 10.05 9.18 -9.68
CA GLY A 166 10.63 7.90 -10.06
C GLY A 166 10.23 6.66 -9.28
N LEU A 167 10.74 5.53 -9.77
CA LEU A 167 10.66 4.25 -9.10
C LEU A 167 11.58 4.21 -7.87
N GLY A 168 11.29 3.27 -6.97
CA GLY A 168 12.20 2.89 -5.91
C GLY A 168 13.57 2.47 -6.39
N LYS A 169 14.57 2.66 -5.51
CA LYS A 169 15.92 2.15 -5.72
C LYS A 169 15.90 0.64 -5.92
N THR A 170 16.51 0.12 -6.98
CA THR A 170 16.55 -1.34 -7.22
C THR A 170 17.93 -1.92 -6.87
N SER A 171 18.23 -3.21 -7.15
CA SER A 171 19.59 -3.80 -7.00
C SER A 171 20.32 -4.22 -8.30
N SER A 172 19.62 -4.24 -9.44
CA SER A 172 20.16 -4.55 -10.76
C SER A 172 19.31 -3.95 -11.90
N GLU A 173 19.84 -3.95 -13.14
CA GLU A 173 19.03 -3.60 -14.33
C GLU A 173 17.80 -4.52 -14.49
N GLY A 174 17.95 -5.81 -14.18
CA GLY A 174 16.83 -6.76 -14.22
C GLY A 174 15.73 -6.42 -13.21
N ASP A 175 16.11 -5.91 -12.03
CA ASP A 175 15.15 -5.47 -11.02
C ASP A 175 14.49 -4.15 -11.42
N PHE A 176 15.24 -3.22 -12.01
CA PHE A 176 14.67 -2.01 -12.60
C PHE A 176 13.60 -2.34 -13.66
N VAL A 177 13.93 -3.23 -14.61
CA VAL A 177 12.99 -3.63 -15.68
C VAL A 177 11.74 -4.27 -15.10
N ARG A 178 11.87 -5.09 -14.05
CA ARG A 178 10.72 -5.68 -13.36
C ARG A 178 9.87 -4.61 -12.68
N LEU A 179 10.50 -3.70 -11.92
CA LEU A 179 9.76 -2.70 -11.16
C LEU A 179 9.04 -1.73 -12.09
N PHE A 180 9.73 -1.28 -13.15
CA PHE A 180 9.13 -0.44 -14.17
C PHE A 180 7.93 -1.10 -14.83
N THR A 181 8.08 -2.36 -15.27
CA THR A 181 7.00 -3.12 -15.90
C THR A 181 5.82 -3.28 -14.95
N ASP A 182 6.04 -3.73 -13.71
CA ASP A 182 4.97 -3.94 -12.74
C ASP A 182 4.27 -2.62 -12.39
N VAL A 183 5.02 -1.54 -12.12
CA VAL A 183 4.44 -0.22 -11.80
C VAL A 183 3.63 0.33 -12.99
N LYS A 184 4.16 0.24 -14.21
CA LYS A 184 3.45 0.70 -15.41
C LYS A 184 2.16 -0.09 -15.63
N GLU A 185 2.25 -1.41 -15.70
CA GLU A 185 1.12 -2.28 -16.09
C GLU A 185 0.07 -2.41 -14.99
N LYS A 186 0.46 -2.32 -13.72
CA LYS A 186 -0.44 -2.55 -12.59
C LYS A 186 -0.97 -1.27 -11.98
N LEU A 187 -0.21 -0.17 -12.05
CA LEU A 187 -0.64 1.12 -11.52
C LEU A 187 -1.07 2.07 -12.65
N PHE A 188 -0.12 2.50 -13.48
CA PHE A 188 -0.40 3.54 -14.49
C PHE A 188 -1.45 3.11 -15.52
N ASP A 189 -1.39 1.89 -16.04
CA ASP A 189 -2.33 1.41 -17.05
C ASP A 189 -3.73 1.11 -16.47
N ARG A 190 -3.86 0.97 -15.14
CA ARG A 190 -5.11 0.56 -14.47
C ARG A 190 -5.84 1.68 -13.74
N PHE A 191 -5.11 2.64 -13.17
CA PHE A 191 -5.67 3.67 -12.29
C PHE A 191 -5.79 5.02 -12.99
N PRO A 192 -6.85 5.80 -12.69
CA PRO A 192 -7.05 7.12 -13.27
C PRO A 192 -6.06 8.14 -12.68
N ASP A 193 -5.89 9.26 -13.37
CA ASP A 193 -4.84 10.25 -13.10
C ASP A 193 -4.99 10.96 -11.74
N GLU A 194 -6.22 11.05 -11.23
CA GLU A 194 -6.52 11.57 -9.88
C GLU A 194 -6.07 10.64 -8.75
N THR A 195 -5.66 9.40 -9.04
CA THR A 195 -5.25 8.43 -8.02
C THR A 195 -4.01 8.91 -7.28
N VAL A 196 -4.14 9.06 -5.97
CA VAL A 196 -3.06 9.49 -5.09
C VAL A 196 -2.13 8.32 -4.81
N VAL A 197 -0.83 8.54 -4.99
CA VAL A 197 0.23 7.59 -4.64
C VAL A 197 0.84 7.99 -3.30
N ARG A 198 0.83 7.05 -2.35
CA ARG A 198 1.28 7.18 -0.96
C ARG A 198 2.55 6.33 -0.77
N PRO A 199 3.75 6.93 -0.90
CA PRO A 199 5.01 6.20 -0.79
C PRO A 199 5.37 5.87 0.67
N GLY A 200 6.29 4.93 0.84
CA GLY A 200 6.91 4.56 2.12
C GLY A 200 7.77 5.66 2.73
N HIS A 201 8.21 6.64 1.93
CA HIS A 201 8.92 7.83 2.39
C HIS A 201 8.52 9.08 1.61
N GLY A 202 8.63 10.24 2.26
CA GLY A 202 8.45 11.53 1.61
C GLY A 202 7.01 11.85 1.24
N LYS A 203 6.83 12.75 0.28
CA LYS A 203 5.51 13.32 -0.04
C LYS A 203 4.70 12.42 -1.00
N PRO A 204 3.36 12.46 -0.91
CA PRO A 204 2.51 11.83 -1.93
C PRO A 204 2.64 12.52 -3.29
N THR A 205 2.25 11.79 -4.34
CA THR A 205 2.07 12.29 -5.71
C THR A 205 0.76 11.72 -6.28
N THR A 206 0.51 11.87 -7.58
CA THR A 206 -0.61 11.20 -8.27
C THR A 206 -0.13 10.48 -9.52
N ILE A 207 -0.91 9.48 -9.95
CA ILE A 207 -0.67 8.79 -11.22
C ILE A 207 -0.57 9.80 -12.37
N GLY A 208 -1.46 10.80 -12.42
CA GLY A 208 -1.46 11.83 -13.47
C GLY A 208 -0.23 12.73 -13.46
N ALA A 209 0.28 13.08 -12.28
CA ALA A 209 1.49 13.90 -12.16
C ALA A 209 2.72 13.16 -12.69
N GLU A 210 2.82 11.86 -12.41
CA GLU A 210 3.99 11.06 -12.76
C GLU A 210 3.93 10.45 -14.18
N ARG A 211 2.74 10.23 -14.74
CA ARG A 211 2.55 9.53 -16.03
C ARG A 211 3.36 10.10 -17.19
N PRO A 212 3.50 11.43 -17.37
CA PRO A 212 4.30 12.00 -18.46
C PRO A 212 5.79 11.65 -18.39
N HIS A 213 6.27 11.16 -17.24
CA HIS A 213 7.69 10.87 -17.00
C HIS A 213 8.07 9.40 -17.21
N LEU A 214 7.13 8.52 -17.58
CA LEU A 214 7.42 7.09 -17.76
C LEU A 214 8.53 6.82 -18.79
N ASP A 215 8.50 7.50 -19.93
CA ASP A 215 9.53 7.34 -20.96
C ASP A 215 10.91 7.83 -20.47
N GLU A 216 10.93 8.96 -19.76
CA GLU A 216 12.15 9.50 -19.13
C GLU A 216 12.74 8.50 -18.13
N TRP A 217 11.89 7.89 -17.29
CA TRP A 217 12.34 6.90 -16.31
C TRP A 217 12.89 5.65 -16.97
N TRP A 218 12.26 5.20 -18.05
CA TRP A 218 12.77 4.09 -18.84
C TRP A 218 14.15 4.44 -19.40
N GLU A 219 14.30 5.57 -20.09
CA GLU A 219 15.55 5.96 -20.74
C GLU A 219 16.71 6.18 -19.77
N ARG A 220 16.46 6.86 -18.64
CA ARG A 220 17.50 7.14 -17.63
C ARG A 220 17.97 5.87 -16.90
N ARG A 221 17.17 4.81 -16.94
CA ARG A 221 17.37 3.56 -16.18
C ARG A 221 17.42 3.83 -14.66
N TRP A 222 18.27 3.07 -13.99
CA TRP A 222 18.54 3.04 -12.56
C TRP A 222 19.39 4.24 -12.13
#